data_AF-A0A269PV07-F1
#
_entry.id   AF-A0A269PV07-F1
#
_cell.length_a   1.000
_cell.length_b   1.000
_cell.length_c   1.000
_cell.angle_alpha   90.00
_cell.angle_beta   90.00
_cell.angle_gamma   90.00
#
_symmetry.space_group_name_H-M   'P 1'
#
loop_
_entity.id
_entity.type
_entity.pdbx_description
1 polymer ?
#
loop_
_entity_poly.entity_id
_entity_poly.type
_entity_poly.pdbx_seq_one_letter_code
_entity_poly.pdbx_strand_id
1 'polypeptide(L)'
;MIIKFLKFFLITTILLFSAQSWTQSYIYLTNNTHQPLDISVNQSGSALVEGEHWFQHAVSVPPLATVRYLETNRDTGIKWGKDYYFDTTVTAVDGTNTVLKQKLTGTWNFSNIWHGAQDSPWYNDRNIHSVSQDFSGVDTTIAFKAQYARVNGDDYYYVIHPQQLSISRGLDNNLNVLAYNVWALLPGVVSKSVSERLNQIKDKVNGYDIIVFSELFDNSRREIFLNALKDEYPYQTKVVDKLNSIEDGGVVIISRWPIENEAQITFNDCDAEDCMSAKGVMYVKINKGGNPYHIFGSHTQAWTKEKNQVTRTKQFHQMRDFIDNQYISESEPVIIAGDLNVDKIKYLDEYYAMLNILNAQEVPRVEGYEYTFNGAVNNWTSGTKENLDYVLYSTAHLIPITSYSKVLIPRSIHADVFTKYDLSDHFAITGNLTFDMPEGDKDTTEFNGVINASWLNSGGRSRSSVDNPRYILTAEKGAVISIDLISDIDSYLYIEAMATNEIIENDDGGQGHNARVSIDNESGEGLTYYKITAATYANGQTGNFSLKVSSGISLVLQTD
;
A
#
# COMPACT_ATOMS: atom_id res chain seq x y z
N MET A 1 53.98 23.06 -74.46
CA MET A 1 54.34 21.68 -74.07
C MET A 1 53.96 21.54 -72.59
N ILE A 2 52.71 21.14 -72.30
CA ILE A 2 52.34 19.77 -71.87
C ILE A 2 52.52 19.58 -70.34
N ILE A 3 51.37 19.47 -69.62
CA ILE A 3 51.08 18.49 -68.52
C ILE A 3 51.82 18.74 -67.17
N LYS A 4 51.27 18.63 -65.94
CA LYS A 4 49.99 18.15 -65.35
C LYS A 4 49.89 18.65 -63.89
N PHE A 5 48.66 18.74 -63.40
CA PHE A 5 48.25 18.74 -61.99
C PHE A 5 48.90 17.63 -61.15
N LEU A 6 49.18 17.90 -59.87
CA LEU A 6 48.87 16.93 -58.80
C LEU A 6 48.53 17.62 -57.47
N LYS A 7 47.32 17.34 -57.00
CA LYS A 7 46.79 17.63 -55.67
C LYS A 7 47.56 16.79 -54.64
N PHE A 8 47.91 17.36 -53.50
CA PHE A 8 48.13 16.59 -52.27
C PHE A 8 47.08 17.02 -51.25
N PHE A 9 46.05 16.18 -51.14
CA PHE A 9 45.02 16.25 -50.11
C PHE A 9 45.64 15.68 -48.83
N LEU A 10 45.62 16.46 -47.75
CA LEU A 10 45.98 16.00 -46.42
C LEU A 10 44.91 15.00 -45.97
N ILE A 11 45.26 13.70 -45.95
CA ILE A 11 44.41 12.67 -45.34
C ILE A 11 44.49 12.89 -43.83
N THR A 12 43.48 13.56 -43.28
CA THR A 12 43.22 13.57 -41.84
C THR A 12 42.46 12.29 -41.52
N THR A 13 43.18 11.27 -41.07
CA THR A 13 42.61 10.05 -40.52
C THR A 13 41.91 10.43 -39.21
N ILE A 14 40.63 10.78 -39.29
CA ILE A 14 39.76 10.82 -38.11
C ILE A 14 39.57 9.36 -37.71
N LEU A 15 40.35 8.92 -36.71
CA LEU A 15 40.00 7.76 -35.90
C LEU A 15 38.70 8.11 -35.18
N LEU A 16 37.57 7.79 -35.84
CA LEU A 16 36.29 7.62 -35.19
C LEU A 16 36.47 6.45 -34.21
N PHE A 17 36.82 6.77 -32.96
CA PHE A 17 36.37 5.95 -31.86
C PHE A 17 34.84 5.92 -31.98
N SER A 18 34.31 4.77 -32.40
CA SER A 18 32.88 4.48 -32.31
C SER A 18 32.51 4.53 -30.84
N ALA A 19 32.12 5.71 -30.35
CA ALA A 19 31.33 5.80 -29.15
C ALA A 19 30.17 4.82 -29.33
N GLN A 20 30.02 3.85 -28.42
CA GLN A 20 28.79 3.07 -28.34
C GLN A 20 27.64 4.08 -28.40
N SER A 21 26.82 4.00 -29.44
CA SER A 21 25.77 5.00 -29.67
C SER A 21 24.82 4.97 -28.48
N TRP A 22 24.54 6.14 -27.90
CA TRP A 22 23.70 6.33 -26.71
C TRP A 22 22.20 6.18 -27.04
N THR A 23 21.85 5.14 -27.78
CA THR A 23 20.57 4.94 -28.48
C THR A 23 19.77 3.78 -27.89
N GLN A 24 19.98 3.36 -26.65
CA GLN A 24 19.34 2.15 -26.08
C GLN A 24 18.23 2.49 -25.09
N SER A 25 16.98 2.08 -25.30
CA SER A 25 15.93 2.23 -24.28
C SER A 25 15.96 1.08 -23.29
N TYR A 26 15.89 1.43 -22.01
CA TYR A 26 15.74 0.48 -20.91
C TYR A 26 14.28 0.44 -20.47
N ILE A 27 13.78 -0.78 -20.25
CA ILE A 27 12.43 -1.01 -19.79
C ILE A 27 12.52 -1.63 -18.40
N TYR A 28 11.80 -1.00 -17.47
CA TYR A 28 11.74 -1.37 -16.06
C TYR A 28 10.35 -1.87 -15.71
N LEU A 29 10.30 -2.90 -14.87
CA LEU A 29 9.08 -3.39 -14.25
C LEU A 29 9.21 -3.35 -12.74
N THR A 30 8.29 -2.65 -12.10
CA THR A 30 8.09 -2.65 -10.65
C THR A 30 6.96 -3.60 -10.29
N ASN A 31 7.25 -4.55 -9.41
CA ASN A 31 6.28 -5.48 -8.86
C ASN A 31 5.82 -4.94 -7.49
N ASN A 32 4.60 -4.43 -7.35
CA ASN A 32 4.06 -4.06 -6.02
C ASN A 32 3.25 -5.19 -5.36
N THR A 33 3.35 -6.42 -5.86
CA THR A 33 2.74 -7.61 -5.23
C THR A 33 3.70 -8.23 -4.22
N HIS A 34 3.17 -9.12 -3.38
CA HIS A 34 3.95 -9.90 -2.39
C HIS A 34 4.47 -11.24 -2.93
N GLN A 35 4.26 -11.52 -4.22
CA GLN A 35 4.71 -12.74 -4.89
C GLN A 35 5.72 -12.40 -6.00
N PRO A 36 6.63 -13.33 -6.36
CA PRO A 36 7.45 -13.15 -7.56
C PRO A 36 6.57 -13.14 -8.81
N LEU A 37 7.01 -12.40 -9.83
CA LEU A 37 6.38 -12.41 -11.15
C LEU A 37 7.38 -12.92 -12.17
N ASP A 38 7.00 -13.90 -12.98
CA ASP A 38 7.82 -14.38 -14.09
C ASP A 38 7.59 -13.51 -15.33
N ILE A 39 8.64 -13.31 -16.13
CA ILE A 39 8.58 -12.48 -17.32
C ILE A 39 9.18 -13.17 -18.55
N SER A 40 8.46 -13.08 -19.66
CA SER A 40 8.88 -13.61 -20.96
C SER A 40 8.68 -12.55 -22.04
N VAL A 41 9.73 -12.26 -22.80
CA VAL A 41 9.71 -11.26 -23.87
C VAL A 41 9.61 -11.94 -25.22
N ASN A 42 8.65 -11.51 -26.04
CA ASN A 42 8.49 -11.95 -27.42
C ASN A 42 8.72 -10.78 -28.39
N GLN A 43 9.68 -10.94 -29.30
CA GLN A 43 9.96 -9.96 -30.36
C GLN A 43 9.20 -10.34 -31.64
N SER A 44 8.47 -9.40 -32.22
CA SER A 44 7.73 -9.61 -33.47
C SER A 44 7.77 -8.41 -34.43
N GLY A 45 7.22 -8.59 -35.63
CA GLY A 45 7.31 -7.61 -36.72
C GLY A 45 8.59 -7.82 -37.54
N SER A 46 9.33 -6.74 -37.79
CA SER A 46 10.62 -6.84 -38.49
C SER A 46 11.66 -7.51 -37.59
N ALA A 47 12.51 -8.35 -38.16
CA ALA A 47 13.43 -9.18 -37.38
C ALA A 47 14.51 -8.34 -36.68
N LEU A 48 14.70 -8.62 -35.39
CA LEU A 48 15.86 -8.21 -34.61
C LEU A 48 16.50 -9.44 -33.96
N VAL A 49 17.80 -9.40 -33.81
CA VAL A 49 18.58 -10.49 -33.19
C VAL A 49 18.76 -10.18 -31.71
N GLU A 50 18.30 -11.09 -30.85
CA GLU A 50 18.56 -11.04 -29.40
C GLU A 50 20.07 -11.18 -29.13
N GLY A 51 20.60 -10.44 -28.17
CA GLY A 51 22.04 -10.40 -27.88
C GLY A 51 22.85 -9.45 -28.76
N GLU A 52 22.23 -8.90 -29.82
CA GLU A 52 22.85 -7.90 -30.68
C GLU A 52 22.03 -6.59 -30.69
N HIS A 53 20.73 -6.70 -30.97
CA HIS A 53 19.84 -5.55 -31.14
C HIS A 53 18.95 -5.30 -29.92
N TRP A 54 18.72 -6.32 -29.10
CA TRP A 54 17.96 -6.24 -27.86
C TRP A 54 18.40 -7.33 -26.90
N PHE A 55 18.16 -7.13 -25.60
CA PHE A 55 18.61 -8.02 -24.54
C PHE A 55 17.52 -8.16 -23.48
N GLN A 56 17.23 -9.39 -23.06
CA GLN A 56 16.47 -9.65 -21.85
C GLN A 56 17.44 -9.79 -20.66
N HIS A 57 17.33 -8.87 -19.69
CA HIS A 57 18.19 -8.79 -18.50
C HIS A 57 17.62 -9.51 -17.27
N ALA A 58 16.32 -9.77 -17.26
CA ALA A 58 15.65 -10.47 -16.16
C ALA A 58 14.55 -11.38 -16.69
N VAL A 59 14.34 -12.52 -16.04
CA VAL A 59 13.26 -13.48 -16.31
C VAL A 59 12.25 -13.58 -15.16
N SER A 60 12.51 -12.90 -14.04
CA SER A 60 11.52 -12.69 -12.98
C SER A 60 11.73 -11.35 -12.29
N VAL A 61 10.70 -10.88 -11.59
CA VAL A 61 10.70 -9.70 -10.72
C VAL A 61 10.38 -10.15 -9.30
N PRO A 62 11.31 -10.02 -8.35
CA PRO A 62 11.04 -10.34 -6.94
C PRO A 62 9.86 -9.52 -6.38
N PRO A 63 9.20 -9.99 -5.31
CA PRO A 63 8.21 -9.20 -4.59
C PRO A 63 8.73 -7.80 -4.27
N LEU A 64 7.91 -6.78 -4.52
CA LEU A 64 8.16 -5.38 -4.14
C LEU A 64 9.36 -4.73 -4.86
N ALA A 65 10.06 -5.45 -5.73
CA ALA A 65 11.29 -5.00 -6.38
C ALA A 65 11.01 -4.31 -7.72
N THR A 66 12.03 -3.61 -8.22
CA THR A 66 12.08 -3.10 -9.58
C THR A 66 13.26 -3.73 -10.31
N VAL A 67 13.03 -4.26 -11.51
CA VAL A 67 14.10 -4.78 -12.37
C VAL A 67 14.10 -4.08 -13.71
N ARG A 68 15.30 -3.88 -14.26
CA ARG A 68 15.47 -3.63 -15.69
C ARG A 68 15.41 -4.97 -16.39
N TYR A 69 14.36 -5.22 -17.16
CA TYR A 69 14.19 -6.53 -17.78
C TYR A 69 14.49 -6.54 -19.28
N LEU A 70 14.31 -5.42 -19.97
CA LEU A 70 14.53 -5.35 -21.42
C LEU A 70 15.38 -4.13 -21.75
N GLU A 71 16.30 -4.33 -22.68
CA GLU A 71 17.05 -3.29 -23.36
C GLU A 71 16.83 -3.43 -24.86
N THR A 72 16.45 -2.34 -25.51
CA THR A 72 16.28 -2.30 -26.97
C THR A 72 17.19 -1.23 -27.56
N ASN A 73 18.05 -1.60 -28.51
CA ASN A 73 18.74 -0.60 -29.33
C ASN A 73 17.72 0.09 -30.27
N ARG A 74 18.05 1.31 -30.72
CA ARG A 74 17.11 2.15 -31.46
C ARG A 74 17.58 2.66 -32.81
N ASP A 75 18.77 2.30 -33.24
CA ASP A 75 19.39 2.71 -34.50
C ASP A 75 19.94 1.52 -35.29
N THR A 76 20.70 0.62 -34.66
CA THR A 76 21.31 -0.53 -35.32
C THR A 76 20.24 -1.57 -35.69
N GLY A 77 20.26 -2.08 -36.92
CA GLY A 77 19.25 -3.05 -37.39
C GLY A 77 17.83 -2.49 -37.58
N ILE A 78 17.59 -1.23 -37.19
CA ILE A 78 16.32 -0.53 -37.35
C ILE A 78 16.26 0.12 -38.73
N LYS A 79 15.29 -0.30 -39.55
CA LYS A 79 15.13 0.16 -40.94
C LYS A 79 13.99 1.17 -41.06
N TRP A 80 14.20 2.19 -41.89
CA TRP A 80 13.20 3.23 -42.12
C TRP A 80 11.85 2.64 -42.57
N GLY A 81 10.77 3.01 -41.88
CA GLY A 81 9.40 2.61 -42.18
C GLY A 81 9.05 1.18 -41.75
N LYS A 82 9.94 0.51 -41.00
CA LYS A 82 9.71 -0.82 -40.44
C LYS A 82 9.32 -0.74 -38.97
N ASP A 83 8.39 -1.60 -38.60
CA ASP A 83 7.91 -1.75 -37.23
C ASP A 83 8.52 -2.97 -36.55
N TYR A 84 8.79 -2.80 -35.26
CA TYR A 84 9.38 -3.78 -34.36
C TYR A 84 8.58 -3.75 -33.06
N TYR A 85 8.11 -4.91 -32.62
CA TYR A 85 7.24 -5.04 -31.46
C TYR A 85 7.93 -5.90 -30.40
N PHE A 86 7.71 -5.54 -29.14
CA PHE A 86 8.10 -6.31 -27.96
C PHE A 86 6.88 -6.47 -27.08
N ASP A 87 6.43 -7.70 -26.92
CA ASP A 87 5.35 -8.07 -26.00
C ASP A 87 5.98 -8.82 -24.84
N THR A 88 5.85 -8.29 -23.63
CA THR A 88 6.36 -8.90 -22.41
C THR A 88 5.21 -9.46 -21.60
N THR A 89 5.08 -10.78 -21.56
CA THR A 89 4.12 -11.46 -20.69
C THR A 89 4.66 -11.48 -19.27
N VAL A 90 3.88 -10.97 -18.32
CA VAL A 90 4.15 -10.98 -16.88
C VAL A 90 3.17 -11.94 -16.23
N THR A 91 3.67 -12.97 -15.54
CA THR A 91 2.86 -14.07 -15.01
C THR A 91 3.00 -14.17 -13.49
N ALA A 92 1.87 -14.19 -12.78
CA ALA A 92 1.77 -14.44 -11.35
C ALA A 92 1.91 -15.94 -11.02
N VAL A 93 2.06 -16.29 -9.74
CA VAL A 93 2.26 -17.69 -9.30
C VAL A 93 1.05 -18.57 -9.63
N ASP A 94 -0.17 -18.00 -9.62
CA ASP A 94 -1.40 -18.71 -10.00
C ASP A 94 -1.60 -18.86 -11.52
N GLY A 95 -0.69 -18.33 -12.34
CA GLY A 95 -0.75 -18.39 -13.80
C GLY A 95 -1.49 -17.21 -14.46
N THR A 96 -2.14 -16.33 -13.68
CA THR A 96 -2.71 -15.08 -14.20
C THR A 96 -1.62 -14.25 -14.83
N ASN A 97 -1.91 -13.60 -15.97
CA ASN A 97 -0.91 -12.84 -16.68
C ASN A 97 -1.45 -11.53 -17.28
N THR A 98 -0.52 -10.65 -17.63
CA THR A 98 -0.76 -9.43 -18.40
C THR A 98 0.38 -9.23 -19.39
N VAL A 99 0.16 -8.44 -20.44
CA VAL A 99 1.16 -8.14 -21.47
C VAL A 99 1.55 -6.67 -21.44
N LEU A 100 2.85 -6.38 -21.31
CA LEU A 100 3.42 -5.04 -21.46
C LEU A 100 3.95 -4.88 -22.88
N LYS A 101 3.62 -3.79 -23.56
CA LYS A 101 3.85 -3.65 -25.01
C LYS A 101 4.78 -2.48 -25.32
N GLN A 102 5.78 -2.71 -26.16
CA GLN A 102 6.62 -1.65 -26.74
C GLN A 102 6.68 -1.79 -28.26
N LYS A 103 6.77 -0.65 -28.95
CA LYS A 103 6.91 -0.60 -30.39
C LYS A 103 7.98 0.42 -30.78
N LEU A 104 8.81 0.03 -31.75
CA LEU A 104 9.73 0.91 -32.46
C LEU A 104 9.30 0.99 -33.93
N THR A 105 9.33 2.18 -34.51
CA THR A 105 9.20 2.37 -35.97
C THR A 105 10.42 3.10 -36.46
N GLY A 106 11.17 2.49 -37.37
CA GLY A 106 12.40 3.08 -37.87
C GLY A 106 12.19 4.38 -38.64
N THR A 107 13.07 5.35 -38.40
CA THR A 107 13.20 6.60 -39.15
C THR A 107 14.52 6.61 -39.93
N TRP A 108 14.89 7.72 -40.57
CA TRP A 108 16.09 7.79 -41.42
C TRP A 108 17.39 7.38 -40.70
N ASN A 109 17.53 7.72 -39.42
CA ASN A 109 18.72 7.44 -38.62
C ASN A 109 18.39 6.95 -37.19
N PHE A 110 17.13 6.63 -36.90
CA PHE A 110 16.67 6.34 -35.56
C PHE A 110 15.36 5.56 -35.52
N SER A 111 14.58 5.70 -34.45
CA SER A 111 13.21 5.20 -34.35
C SER A 111 12.28 6.22 -33.71
N ASN A 112 10.99 6.09 -33.97
CA ASN A 112 9.93 6.59 -33.09
C ASN A 112 9.54 5.49 -32.11
N ILE A 113 8.99 5.87 -30.97
CA ILE A 113 8.68 4.97 -29.86
C ILE A 113 7.21 5.00 -29.47
N TRP A 114 6.68 3.85 -29.10
CA TRP A 114 5.39 3.70 -28.47
C TRP A 114 5.43 2.66 -27.36
N HIS A 115 4.51 2.81 -26.42
CA HIS A 115 4.33 1.93 -25.29
C HIS A 115 2.84 1.76 -24.97
N GLY A 116 2.51 0.65 -24.33
CA GLY A 116 1.15 0.25 -24.02
C GLY A 116 1.14 -1.00 -23.14
N ALA A 117 -0.05 -1.53 -22.90
CA ALA A 117 -0.28 -2.75 -22.16
C ALA A 117 -1.36 -3.58 -22.87
N GLN A 118 -1.68 -4.73 -22.29
CA GLN A 118 -2.86 -5.49 -22.67
C GLN A 118 -4.09 -4.57 -22.58
N ASP A 119 -4.92 -4.63 -23.62
CA ASP A 119 -6.17 -3.86 -23.72
C ASP A 119 -6.04 -2.33 -23.61
N SER A 120 -4.84 -1.77 -23.82
CA SER A 120 -4.62 -0.33 -23.94
C SER A 120 -4.28 0.14 -25.36
N PRO A 121 -4.56 1.40 -25.71
CA PRO A 121 -4.02 2.05 -26.91
C PRO A 121 -2.49 2.15 -26.89
N TRP A 122 -1.91 2.46 -28.06
CA TRP A 122 -0.50 2.83 -28.17
C TRP A 122 -0.31 4.31 -27.84
N TYR A 123 0.65 4.60 -26.97
CA TYR A 123 1.02 5.97 -26.58
C TYR A 123 2.46 6.28 -26.96
N ASN A 124 2.73 7.52 -27.35
CA ASN A 124 4.07 8.04 -27.69
C ASN A 124 4.44 9.30 -26.91
N ASP A 125 3.72 9.58 -25.83
CA ASP A 125 3.99 10.69 -24.92
C ASP A 125 4.70 10.21 -23.64
N ARG A 126 4.84 11.11 -22.66
CA ARG A 126 5.46 10.82 -21.35
C ARG A 126 4.45 10.89 -20.21
N ASN A 127 3.16 10.89 -20.53
CA ASN A 127 2.10 10.88 -19.53
C ASN A 127 2.02 9.49 -18.88
N ILE A 128 1.41 9.43 -17.70
CA ILE A 128 1.10 8.15 -17.06
C ILE A 128 -0.20 7.64 -17.65
N HIS A 129 -0.16 6.43 -18.16
CA HIS A 129 -1.32 5.69 -18.64
C HIS A 129 -1.52 4.47 -17.78
N SER A 130 -2.75 3.97 -17.71
CA SER A 130 -3.05 2.78 -16.92
C SER A 130 -4.21 1.99 -17.48
N VAL A 131 -4.21 0.71 -17.17
CA VAL A 131 -5.36 -0.19 -17.31
C VAL A 131 -5.61 -0.89 -16.00
N SER A 132 -6.87 -1.11 -15.67
CA SER A 132 -7.27 -1.91 -14.51
C SER A 132 -7.73 -3.27 -15.00
N GLN A 133 -7.32 -4.32 -14.30
CA GLN A 133 -7.68 -5.69 -14.58
C GLN A 133 -7.65 -6.51 -13.30
N ASP A 134 -8.33 -7.65 -13.29
CA ASP A 134 -8.00 -8.69 -12.31
C ASP A 134 -6.57 -9.19 -12.57
N PHE A 135 -5.79 -9.32 -11.49
CA PHE A 135 -4.48 -9.93 -11.55
C PHE A 135 -4.21 -10.64 -10.23
N SER A 136 -4.24 -11.97 -10.25
CA SER A 136 -4.12 -12.81 -9.06
C SER A 136 -5.26 -12.62 -8.06
N GLY A 137 -6.49 -12.54 -8.55
CA GLY A 137 -7.71 -12.43 -7.74
C GLY A 137 -7.91 -11.09 -7.04
N VAL A 138 -7.14 -10.07 -7.45
CA VAL A 138 -7.21 -8.72 -6.89
C VAL A 138 -7.26 -7.70 -8.03
N ASP A 139 -8.16 -6.72 -7.91
CA ASP A 139 -8.21 -5.56 -8.77
C ASP A 139 -6.84 -4.88 -8.80
N THR A 140 -6.21 -4.88 -9.96
CA THR A 140 -4.82 -4.45 -10.13
C THR A 140 -4.73 -3.42 -11.24
N THR A 141 -4.03 -2.33 -10.95
CA THR A 141 -3.73 -1.30 -11.93
C THR A 141 -2.36 -1.55 -12.53
N ILE A 142 -2.30 -1.73 -13.84
CA ILE A 142 -1.06 -1.73 -14.62
C ILE A 142 -0.83 -0.29 -15.09
N ALA A 143 0.09 0.42 -14.45
CA ALA A 143 0.43 1.79 -14.84
C ALA A 143 1.78 1.84 -15.56
N PHE A 144 1.90 2.74 -16.53
CA PHE A 144 3.11 2.85 -17.33
C PHE A 144 3.32 4.25 -17.90
N LYS A 145 4.59 4.59 -18.15
CA LYS A 145 4.99 5.81 -18.85
C LYS A 145 6.35 5.66 -19.52
N ALA A 146 6.62 6.53 -20.48
CA ALA A 146 7.98 6.87 -20.92
C ALA A 146 8.55 8.03 -20.09
N GLN A 147 9.86 8.05 -19.91
CA GLN A 147 10.58 9.16 -19.27
C GLN A 147 11.89 9.44 -20.01
N TYR A 148 12.16 10.73 -20.22
CA TYR A 148 13.44 11.15 -20.81
C TYR A 148 14.60 10.60 -20.00
N ALA A 149 15.47 9.84 -20.65
CA ALA A 149 16.70 9.32 -20.05
C ALA A 149 17.94 9.99 -20.66
N ARG A 150 17.89 10.31 -21.95
CA ARG A 150 19.02 10.88 -22.71
C ARG A 150 18.57 11.53 -24.02
N VAL A 151 19.50 12.25 -24.67
CA VAL A 151 19.28 13.07 -25.88
C VAL A 151 18.48 12.34 -26.95
N ASN A 152 18.77 11.05 -27.16
CA ASN A 152 18.09 10.20 -28.13
C ASN A 152 17.43 9.00 -27.45
N GLY A 153 16.78 9.15 -26.31
CA GLY A 153 15.91 8.08 -25.86
C GLY A 153 15.29 8.22 -24.50
N ASP A 154 14.10 7.63 -24.44
CA ASP A 154 13.33 7.50 -23.23
C ASP A 154 13.50 6.09 -22.70
N ASP A 155 13.44 5.97 -21.38
CA ASP A 155 13.26 4.69 -20.71
C ASP A 155 11.78 4.53 -20.34
N TYR A 156 11.33 3.29 -20.22
CA TYR A 156 9.94 2.99 -19.90
C TYR A 156 9.83 2.35 -18.55
N TYR A 157 8.78 2.74 -17.83
CA TYR A 157 8.49 2.24 -16.51
C TYR A 157 7.10 1.66 -16.52
N TYR A 158 7.00 0.40 -16.12
CA TYR A 158 5.75 -0.31 -15.86
C TYR A 158 5.68 -0.65 -14.39
N VAL A 159 4.46 -0.67 -13.84
CA VAL A 159 4.21 -1.12 -12.47
C VAL A 159 2.94 -1.96 -12.42
N ILE A 160 3.04 -3.15 -11.82
CA ILE A 160 1.89 -3.97 -11.42
C ILE A 160 1.50 -3.52 -10.02
N HIS A 161 0.38 -2.82 -9.87
CA HIS A 161 -0.04 -2.22 -8.61
C HIS A 161 -1.39 -2.78 -8.14
N PRO A 162 -1.41 -3.82 -7.29
CA PRO A 162 -2.64 -4.36 -6.74
C PRO A 162 -3.32 -3.31 -5.84
N GLN A 163 -4.66 -3.31 -5.84
CA GLN A 163 -5.43 -2.51 -4.90
C GLN A 163 -5.07 -2.92 -3.48
N GLN A 164 -4.82 -1.91 -2.64
CA GLN A 164 -4.51 -2.15 -1.23
C GLN A 164 -5.78 -2.57 -0.49
N LEU A 165 -5.69 -3.64 0.29
CA LEU A 165 -6.79 -4.11 1.14
C LEU A 165 -7.16 -3.05 2.18
N SER A 166 -8.46 -2.87 2.39
CA SER A 166 -8.99 -2.05 3.49
C SER A 166 -8.85 -2.79 4.82
N ILE A 167 -8.56 -2.06 5.89
CA ILE A 167 -8.55 -2.61 7.24
C ILE A 167 -9.99 -2.86 7.71
N SER A 168 -10.27 -4.08 8.18
CA SER A 168 -11.53 -4.38 8.85
C SER A 168 -11.47 -3.88 10.28
N ARG A 169 -12.47 -3.10 10.69
CA ARG A 169 -12.62 -2.67 12.08
C ARG A 169 -13.10 -3.82 12.96
N GLY A 170 -12.51 -3.91 14.14
CA GLY A 170 -13.00 -4.77 15.20
C GLY A 170 -14.03 -4.07 16.09
N LEU A 171 -14.53 -4.84 17.06
CA LEU A 171 -15.42 -4.41 18.14
C LEU A 171 -14.73 -3.41 19.09
N ASP A 172 -15.45 -2.93 20.11
CA ASP A 172 -14.94 -1.97 21.09
C ASP A 172 -13.82 -2.54 21.96
N ASN A 173 -13.71 -3.87 22.07
CA ASN A 173 -12.59 -4.55 22.74
C ASN A 173 -11.40 -4.88 21.83
N ASN A 174 -11.47 -4.55 20.54
CA ASN A 174 -10.37 -4.68 19.59
C ASN A 174 -9.74 -3.31 19.31
N LEU A 175 -8.42 -3.23 19.18
CA LEU A 175 -7.71 -2.02 18.82
C LEU A 175 -6.85 -2.25 17.58
N ASN A 176 -7.11 -1.45 16.54
CA ASN A 176 -6.28 -1.35 15.33
C ASN A 176 -5.36 -0.13 15.43
N VAL A 177 -4.05 -0.38 15.52
CA VAL A 177 -2.99 0.63 15.66
C VAL A 177 -2.13 0.64 14.41
N LEU A 178 -1.82 1.83 13.87
CA LEU A 178 -0.77 2.01 12.87
C LEU A 178 0.38 2.81 13.47
N ALA A 179 1.61 2.34 13.33
CA ALA A 179 2.80 3.17 13.55
C ALA A 179 3.49 3.41 12.20
N TYR A 180 3.78 4.68 11.90
CA TYR A 180 4.41 5.05 10.64
C TYR A 180 5.39 6.21 10.79
N ASN A 181 6.68 5.92 10.61
CA ASN A 181 7.68 6.96 10.34
C ASN A 181 7.48 7.50 8.90
N VAL A 182 7.09 8.77 8.78
CA VAL A 182 6.72 9.40 7.50
C VAL A 182 7.84 10.23 6.86
N TRP A 183 9.02 10.28 7.49
CA TRP A 183 10.21 10.95 6.96
C TRP A 183 9.95 12.38 6.49
N ALA A 184 9.17 13.14 7.26
CA ALA A 184 8.75 14.50 6.94
C ALA A 184 9.65 15.53 7.66
N LEU A 185 10.96 15.38 7.46
CA LEU A 185 11.99 16.29 7.94
C LEU A 185 11.86 17.69 7.30
N LEU A 186 12.52 18.69 7.89
CA LEU A 186 12.58 20.04 7.36
C LEU A 186 13.04 20.11 5.88
N PRO A 187 12.51 21.05 5.09
CA PRO A 187 12.85 21.17 3.68
C PRO A 187 14.34 21.43 3.48
N GLY A 188 14.97 20.65 2.59
CA GLY A 188 16.37 20.85 2.18
C GLY A 188 17.42 20.20 3.08
N VAL A 189 17.01 19.43 4.11
CA VAL A 189 17.94 18.67 4.96
C VAL A 189 18.28 17.33 4.31
N VAL A 190 17.33 16.40 4.30
CA VAL A 190 17.52 15.02 3.80
C VAL A 190 16.26 14.49 3.09
N SER A 191 15.07 14.78 3.63
CA SER A 191 13.80 14.35 3.06
C SER A 191 13.50 15.00 1.71
N LYS A 192 12.88 14.24 0.80
CA LYS A 192 12.49 14.68 -0.55
C LYS A 192 11.00 14.54 -0.75
N SER A 193 10.43 15.42 -1.58
CA SER A 193 9.02 15.38 -1.99
C SER A 193 8.05 15.24 -0.82
N VAL A 194 8.30 15.94 0.29
CA VAL A 194 7.56 15.75 1.55
C VAL A 194 6.08 16.05 1.38
N SER A 195 5.74 17.19 0.78
CA SER A 195 4.35 17.59 0.56
C SER A 195 3.61 16.61 -0.33
N GLU A 196 4.26 16.16 -1.40
CA GLU A 196 3.74 15.20 -2.34
C GLU A 196 3.49 13.85 -1.68
N ARG A 197 4.46 13.33 -0.92
CA ARG A 197 4.33 12.05 -0.19
C ARG A 197 3.24 12.12 0.86
N LEU A 198 3.20 13.16 1.70
CA LEU A 198 2.15 13.32 2.72
C LEU A 198 0.75 13.39 2.10
N ASN A 199 0.59 14.06 0.95
CA ASN A 199 -0.69 14.11 0.24
C ASN A 199 -1.12 12.73 -0.29
N GLN A 200 -0.19 11.81 -0.54
CA GLN A 200 -0.52 10.42 -0.86
C GLN A 200 -0.77 9.57 0.39
N ILE A 201 0.00 9.78 1.47
CA ILE A 201 -0.11 9.00 2.71
C ILE A 201 -1.52 9.11 3.29
N LYS A 202 -2.14 10.30 3.22
CA LYS A 202 -3.47 10.52 3.81
C LYS A 202 -4.52 9.52 3.31
N ASP A 203 -4.42 9.08 2.05
CA ASP A 203 -5.37 8.16 1.42
C ASP A 203 -5.00 6.68 1.66
N LYS A 204 -3.90 6.41 2.37
CA LYS A 204 -3.33 5.07 2.60
C LYS A 204 -3.36 4.63 4.06
N VAL A 205 -3.79 5.51 4.96
CA VAL A 205 -3.76 5.28 6.41
C VAL A 205 -5.16 5.24 7.04
N ASN A 206 -6.21 5.10 6.23
CA ASN A 206 -7.59 5.05 6.71
C ASN A 206 -7.91 3.68 7.34
N GLY A 207 -8.87 3.65 8.26
CA GLY A 207 -9.47 2.46 8.86
C GLY A 207 -8.91 2.04 10.22
N TYR A 208 -7.82 2.65 10.69
CA TYR A 208 -7.26 2.39 12.03
C TYR A 208 -8.01 3.14 13.12
N ASP A 209 -8.00 2.61 14.35
CA ASP A 209 -8.56 3.31 15.52
C ASP A 209 -7.64 4.45 15.96
N ILE A 210 -6.33 4.22 15.84
CA ILE A 210 -5.30 5.17 16.25
C ILE A 210 -4.04 5.02 15.38
N ILE A 211 -3.40 6.14 15.08
CA ILE A 211 -2.17 6.22 14.29
C ILE A 211 -1.12 6.99 15.09
N VAL A 212 0.08 6.41 15.17
CA VAL A 212 1.27 7.04 15.72
C VAL A 212 2.21 7.39 14.56
N PHE A 213 2.42 8.68 14.34
CA PHE A 213 3.40 9.16 13.37
C PHE A 213 4.74 9.46 14.04
N SER A 214 5.83 9.10 13.35
CA SER A 214 7.20 9.53 13.65
C SER A 214 7.75 10.39 12.52
N GLU A 215 8.71 11.25 12.84
CA GLU A 215 9.37 12.19 11.90
C GLU A 215 8.45 13.17 11.17
N LEU A 216 7.33 13.54 11.78
CA LEU A 216 6.46 14.58 11.25
C LEU A 216 6.93 15.97 11.71
N PHE A 217 8.17 16.35 11.40
CA PHE A 217 8.83 17.55 11.95
C PHE A 217 8.44 18.88 11.28
N ASP A 218 8.23 18.89 9.96
CA ASP A 218 7.92 20.15 9.26
C ASP A 218 6.57 20.74 9.71
N ASN A 219 6.60 21.82 10.50
CA ASN A 219 5.41 22.46 11.08
C ASN A 219 4.30 22.76 10.06
N SER A 220 4.65 23.34 8.91
CA SER A 220 3.67 23.79 7.91
C SER A 220 3.03 22.60 7.19
N ARG A 221 3.86 21.64 6.78
CA ARG A 221 3.38 20.43 6.11
C ARG A 221 2.62 19.51 7.06
N ARG A 222 3.05 19.42 8.32
CA ARG A 222 2.34 18.72 9.40
C ARG A 222 0.94 19.28 9.56
N GLU A 223 0.79 20.59 9.69
CA GLU A 223 -0.54 21.21 9.88
C GLU A 223 -1.49 20.90 8.72
N ILE A 224 -1.01 21.03 7.47
CA ILE A 224 -1.79 20.70 6.27
C ILE A 224 -2.19 19.22 6.24
N PHE A 225 -1.23 18.33 6.51
CA PHE A 225 -1.43 16.88 6.50
C PHE A 225 -2.41 16.43 7.58
N LEU A 226 -2.22 16.88 8.82
CA LEU A 226 -3.11 16.57 9.93
C LEU A 226 -4.53 17.12 9.71
N ASN A 227 -4.64 18.32 9.14
CA ASN A 227 -5.95 18.88 8.80
C ASN A 227 -6.69 18.06 7.74
N ALA A 228 -5.97 17.48 6.76
CA ALA A 228 -6.56 16.61 5.75
C ALA A 228 -7.04 15.27 6.30
N LEU A 229 -6.58 14.86 7.48
CA LEU A 229 -6.98 13.61 8.15
C LEU A 229 -8.14 13.78 9.15
N LYS A 230 -8.59 15.01 9.43
CA LYS A 230 -9.59 15.28 10.48
C LYS A 230 -10.97 14.69 10.23
N ASP A 231 -11.33 14.48 8.97
CA ASP A 231 -12.64 13.89 8.63
C ASP A 231 -12.77 12.48 9.19
N GLU A 232 -11.68 11.72 9.23
CA GLU A 232 -11.65 10.39 9.85
C GLU A 232 -11.07 10.41 11.27
N TYR A 233 -10.04 11.21 11.52
CA TYR A 233 -9.28 11.28 12.77
C TYR A 233 -9.42 12.67 13.43
N PRO A 234 -10.58 13.00 14.02
CA PRO A 234 -10.84 14.33 14.56
C PRO A 234 -10.06 14.63 15.86
N TYR A 235 -9.60 13.59 16.58
CA TYR A 235 -8.87 13.74 17.83
C TYR A 235 -7.37 13.61 17.56
N GLN A 236 -6.63 14.72 17.68
CA GLN A 236 -5.23 14.80 17.28
C GLN A 236 -4.43 15.50 18.38
N THR A 237 -3.33 14.90 18.82
CA THR A 237 -2.44 15.52 19.81
C THR A 237 -1.66 16.67 19.17
N LYS A 238 -1.04 17.50 20.02
CA LYS A 238 0.09 18.29 19.56
C LYS A 238 1.30 17.38 19.28
N VAL A 239 2.30 17.92 18.61
CA VAL A 239 3.60 17.24 18.48
C VAL A 239 4.32 17.24 19.83
N VAL A 240 5.12 16.19 20.09
CA VAL A 240 6.07 16.21 21.22
C VAL A 240 7.02 17.39 21.04
N ASP A 241 7.16 18.24 22.05
CA ASP A 241 7.94 19.47 21.95
C ASP A 241 8.53 19.90 23.31
N LYS A 242 9.61 20.68 23.26
CA LYS A 242 10.28 21.29 24.41
C LYS A 242 10.61 22.73 24.12
N LEU A 243 10.22 23.61 25.05
CA LEU A 243 10.60 25.03 25.04
C LEU A 243 12.13 25.19 24.87
N ASN A 244 12.53 25.98 23.87
CA ASN A 244 13.92 26.26 23.47
C ASN A 244 14.67 25.10 22.79
N SER A 245 13.97 24.05 22.32
CA SER A 245 14.55 23.13 21.34
C SER A 245 14.71 23.81 19.98
N ILE A 246 15.67 23.35 19.18
CA ILE A 246 15.85 23.82 17.80
C ILE A 246 14.75 23.25 16.89
N GLU A 247 14.38 21.98 17.13
CA GLU A 247 13.31 21.27 16.43
C GLU A 247 12.43 20.48 17.41
N ASP A 248 11.16 20.26 17.06
CA ASP A 248 10.26 19.41 17.82
C ASP A 248 10.64 17.92 17.75
N GLY A 249 9.91 17.04 18.44
CA GLY A 249 10.17 15.60 18.50
C GLY A 249 9.57 14.78 17.34
N GLY A 250 8.74 15.39 16.49
CA GLY A 250 8.16 14.76 15.30
C GLY A 250 7.17 13.64 15.59
N VAL A 251 6.77 13.43 16.85
CA VAL A 251 5.83 12.39 17.27
C VAL A 251 4.44 12.98 17.47
N VAL A 252 3.45 12.43 16.78
CA VAL A 252 2.03 12.84 16.86
C VAL A 252 1.16 11.60 16.94
N ILE A 253 0.10 11.65 17.75
CA ILE A 253 -0.92 10.61 17.80
C ILE A 253 -2.25 11.19 17.29
N ILE A 254 -2.91 10.47 16.40
CA ILE A 254 -4.26 10.81 15.93
C ILE A 254 -5.20 9.63 16.13
N SER A 255 -6.45 9.90 16.48
CA SER A 255 -7.45 8.89 16.80
C SER A 255 -8.84 9.25 16.26
N ARG A 256 -9.59 8.19 15.95
CA ARG A 256 -11.04 8.26 15.67
C ARG A 256 -11.86 8.42 16.95
N TRP A 257 -11.27 8.06 18.08
CA TRP A 257 -11.92 7.99 19.38
C TRP A 257 -11.52 9.18 20.29
N PRO A 258 -12.43 9.67 21.14
CA PRO A 258 -12.14 10.78 22.05
C PRO A 258 -10.89 10.54 22.89
N ILE A 259 -9.99 11.52 22.91
CA ILE A 259 -8.84 11.56 23.82
C ILE A 259 -9.32 12.15 25.16
N GLU A 260 -9.35 11.34 26.21
CA GLU A 260 -9.77 11.74 27.56
C GLU A 260 -8.61 12.31 28.38
N ASN A 261 -7.37 11.88 28.08
CA ASN A 261 -6.17 12.36 28.73
C ASN A 261 -5.01 12.39 27.72
N GLU A 262 -4.15 13.39 27.83
CA GLU A 262 -2.95 13.58 27.00
C GLU A 262 -1.81 14.07 27.89
N ALA A 263 -0.62 13.48 27.73
CA ALA A 263 0.60 13.99 28.35
C ALA A 263 1.80 13.71 27.44
N GLN A 264 2.92 14.38 27.70
CA GLN A 264 4.16 14.14 26.95
C GLN A 264 5.39 14.32 27.84
N ILE A 265 6.48 13.68 27.42
CA ILE A 265 7.83 13.95 27.93
C ILE A 265 8.81 14.09 26.77
N THR A 266 9.90 14.80 27.02
CA THR A 266 11.07 14.81 26.13
C THR A 266 12.23 14.11 26.81
N PHE A 267 13.00 13.32 26.07
CA PHE A 267 14.16 12.63 26.62
C PHE A 267 15.25 13.61 27.05
N ASN A 268 15.90 13.32 28.17
CA ASN A 268 17.05 14.08 28.64
C ASN A 268 18.37 13.64 27.97
N ASP A 269 18.41 12.41 27.46
CA ASP A 269 19.59 11.82 26.82
C ASP A 269 19.40 11.77 25.30
N CYS A 270 20.43 12.20 24.58
CA CYS A 270 20.53 12.22 23.13
C CYS A 270 21.99 12.00 22.69
N ASP A 271 22.22 11.68 21.43
CA ASP A 271 23.55 11.62 20.82
C ASP A 271 23.57 12.22 19.42
N ALA A 272 24.66 12.93 19.10
CA ALA A 272 24.91 13.55 17.81
C ALA A 272 23.78 14.49 17.34
N GLU A 273 23.32 14.32 16.10
CA GLU A 273 22.35 15.19 15.44
C GLU A 273 20.95 15.12 16.10
N ASP A 274 20.61 14.00 16.72
CA ASP A 274 19.35 13.81 17.45
C ASP A 274 19.21 14.75 18.65
N CYS A 275 20.32 15.30 19.16
CA CYS A 275 20.27 16.31 20.22
C CYS A 275 19.67 17.66 19.79
N MET A 276 19.46 17.87 18.49
CA MET A 276 18.82 19.08 17.96
C MET A 276 17.29 18.99 17.93
N SER A 277 16.72 17.79 18.18
CA SER A 277 15.28 17.53 18.20
C SER A 277 14.80 17.15 19.60
N ALA A 278 13.61 17.63 19.96
CA ALA A 278 12.95 17.33 21.22
C ALA A 278 12.30 15.93 21.24
N LYS A 279 13.05 14.88 20.84
CA LYS A 279 12.56 13.49 20.84
C LYS A 279 12.03 13.08 22.22
N GLY A 280 10.99 12.27 22.23
CA GLY A 280 10.28 11.94 23.46
C GLY A 280 9.10 11.01 23.24
N VAL A 281 8.16 11.06 24.20
CA VAL A 281 6.99 10.19 24.24
C VAL A 281 5.73 11.04 24.29
N MET A 282 4.78 10.76 23.40
CA MET A 282 3.41 11.25 23.48
C MET A 282 2.54 10.17 24.10
N TYR A 283 1.70 10.52 25.07
CA TYR A 283 0.75 9.62 25.71
C TYR A 283 -0.67 10.13 25.49
N VAL A 284 -1.57 9.20 25.16
CA VAL A 284 -3.02 9.43 25.19
C VAL A 284 -3.77 8.30 25.89
N LYS A 285 -4.84 8.66 26.59
CA LYS A 285 -5.94 7.74 26.96
C LYS A 285 -7.10 8.02 26.01
N ILE A 286 -7.50 7.04 25.21
CA ILE A 286 -8.70 7.13 24.38
C ILE A 286 -9.85 6.33 24.97
N ASN A 287 -11.07 6.72 24.63
CA ASN A 287 -12.30 6.00 24.96
C ASN A 287 -12.96 5.43 23.71
N LYS A 288 -12.85 4.12 23.52
CA LYS A 288 -13.49 3.38 22.43
C LYS A 288 -14.70 2.63 22.97
N GLY A 289 -15.90 3.12 22.70
CA GLY A 289 -17.15 2.46 23.12
C GLY A 289 -17.29 2.26 24.64
N GLY A 290 -16.67 3.11 25.45
CA GLY A 290 -16.60 2.97 26.91
C GLY A 290 -15.35 2.25 27.41
N ASN A 291 -14.57 1.61 26.53
CA ASN A 291 -13.33 0.96 26.89
C ASN A 291 -12.14 1.94 26.84
N PRO A 292 -11.34 2.01 27.92
CA PRO A 292 -10.12 2.81 27.95
C PRO A 292 -8.99 2.10 27.22
N TYR A 293 -8.27 2.81 26.34
CA TYR A 293 -6.99 2.36 25.78
C TYR A 293 -5.91 3.40 26.00
N HIS A 294 -4.72 2.95 26.40
CA HIS A 294 -3.57 3.80 26.67
C HIS A 294 -2.50 3.60 25.61
N ILE A 295 -2.14 4.66 24.90
CA ILE A 295 -1.16 4.61 23.81
C ILE A 295 0.00 5.54 24.09
N PHE A 296 1.21 5.00 23.99
CA PHE A 296 2.47 5.71 24.09
C PHE A 296 3.18 5.69 22.72
N GLY A 297 3.18 6.82 22.04
CA GLY A 297 3.89 7.02 20.77
C GLY A 297 5.30 7.54 21.00
N SER A 298 6.30 7.03 20.30
CA SER A 298 7.69 7.47 20.47
C SER A 298 8.54 7.34 19.21
N HIS A 299 9.58 8.18 19.13
CA HIS A 299 10.70 8.07 18.19
C HIS A 299 12.01 8.21 18.97
N THR A 300 12.78 7.14 19.11
CA THR A 300 14.00 7.12 19.96
C THR A 300 15.26 7.49 19.16
N GLN A 301 16.40 7.53 19.85
CA GLN A 301 17.72 7.81 19.30
C GLN A 301 18.04 6.90 18.09
N ALA A 302 18.42 7.51 16.97
CA ALA A 302 18.82 6.81 15.75
C ALA A 302 20.24 6.23 15.84
N TRP A 303 20.60 5.44 14.81
CA TRP A 303 21.91 4.83 14.56
C TRP A 303 22.31 3.69 15.49
N THR A 304 23.30 2.89 15.09
CA THR A 304 23.58 1.59 15.70
C THR A 304 24.88 1.52 16.51
N LYS A 305 25.63 2.62 16.66
CA LYS A 305 26.87 2.59 17.46
C LYS A 305 26.54 2.33 18.92
N GLU A 306 27.47 1.75 19.67
CA GLU A 306 27.31 1.41 21.09
C GLU A 306 26.79 2.60 21.92
N LYS A 307 27.29 3.82 21.67
CA LYS A 307 26.81 5.04 22.33
C LYS A 307 25.33 5.32 22.05
N ASN A 308 24.85 5.06 20.83
CA ASN A 308 23.45 5.24 20.45
C ASN A 308 22.57 4.22 21.18
N GLN A 309 23.02 2.97 21.29
CA GLN A 309 22.32 1.91 22.03
C GLN A 309 22.21 2.22 23.53
N VAL A 310 23.30 2.73 24.13
CA VAL A 310 23.31 3.20 25.53
C VAL A 310 22.34 4.37 25.71
N THR A 311 22.28 5.32 24.77
CA THR A 311 21.30 6.41 24.81
C THR A 311 19.87 5.87 24.73
N ARG A 312 19.55 4.97 23.79
CA ARG A 312 18.23 4.34 23.71
C ARG A 312 17.85 3.61 25.00
N THR A 313 18.78 2.88 25.61
CA THR A 313 18.56 2.21 26.91
C THR A 313 18.07 3.19 27.98
N LYS A 314 18.68 4.38 28.08
CA LYS A 314 18.23 5.43 29.01
C LYS A 314 16.89 6.06 28.62
N GLN A 315 16.61 6.17 27.33
CA GLN A 315 15.31 6.65 26.83
C GLN A 315 14.20 5.64 27.17
N PHE A 316 14.46 4.34 27.05
CA PHE A 316 13.51 3.30 27.47
C PHE A 316 13.23 3.33 28.97
N HIS A 317 14.25 3.58 29.82
CA HIS A 317 14.00 3.81 31.24
C HIS A 317 13.13 5.04 31.50
N GLN A 318 13.38 6.17 30.83
CA GLN A 318 12.53 7.37 30.94
C GLN A 318 11.10 7.10 30.45
N MET A 319 10.93 6.32 29.39
CA MET A 319 9.62 5.90 28.89
C MET A 319 8.90 5.00 29.90
N ARG A 320 9.60 4.04 30.52
CA ARG A 320 9.04 3.19 31.58
C ARG A 320 8.57 4.00 32.78
N ASP A 321 9.43 4.89 33.29
CA ASP A 321 9.08 5.80 34.40
C ASP A 321 7.86 6.67 34.04
N PHE A 322 7.78 7.13 32.79
CA PHE A 322 6.63 7.92 32.33
C PHE A 322 5.33 7.12 32.27
N ILE A 323 5.37 5.87 31.81
CA ILE A 323 4.23 4.93 31.86
C ILE A 323 3.78 4.73 33.30
N ASP A 324 4.71 4.43 34.22
CA ASP A 324 4.41 4.24 35.64
C ASP A 324 3.76 5.47 36.28
N ASN A 325 4.22 6.66 35.91
CA ASN A 325 3.69 7.93 36.41
C ASN A 325 2.29 8.30 35.87
N GLN A 326 1.75 7.52 34.92
CA GLN A 326 0.34 7.67 34.51
C GLN A 326 -0.63 6.94 35.45
N TYR A 327 -0.11 6.11 36.38
CA TYR A 327 -0.91 5.35 37.36
C TYR A 327 -2.06 4.57 36.71
N ILE A 328 -1.76 3.92 35.57
CA ILE A 328 -2.74 3.17 34.78
C ILE A 328 -3.12 1.90 35.54
N SER A 329 -4.40 1.53 35.51
CA SER A 329 -4.86 0.30 36.15
C SER A 329 -4.26 -0.92 35.44
N GLU A 330 -3.86 -1.94 36.20
CA GLU A 330 -3.42 -3.23 35.63
C GLU A 330 -4.52 -3.91 34.78
N SER A 331 -5.79 -3.48 34.95
CA SER A 331 -6.94 -3.95 34.18
C SER A 331 -7.22 -3.17 32.89
N GLU A 332 -6.40 -2.17 32.54
CA GLU A 332 -6.56 -1.38 31.31
C GLU A 332 -5.40 -1.70 30.32
N PRO A 333 -5.65 -1.76 29.00
CA PRO A 333 -4.62 -2.08 28.03
C PRO A 333 -3.65 -0.92 27.77
N VAL A 334 -2.35 -1.23 27.72
CA VAL A 334 -1.27 -0.28 27.43
C VAL A 334 -0.48 -0.71 26.19
N ILE A 335 -0.41 0.17 25.20
CA ILE A 335 0.26 -0.04 23.92
C ILE A 335 1.41 0.98 23.77
N ILE A 336 2.55 0.52 23.26
CA ILE A 336 3.70 1.36 22.89
C ILE A 336 3.93 1.19 21.40
N ALA A 337 4.00 2.28 20.63
CA ALA A 337 4.13 2.20 19.18
C ALA A 337 5.01 3.31 18.60
N GLY A 338 5.66 3.04 17.48
CA GLY A 338 6.49 4.01 16.76
C GLY A 338 7.83 3.45 16.30
N ASP A 339 8.75 4.34 15.98
CA ASP A 339 10.11 4.01 15.55
C ASP A 339 11.03 3.97 16.78
N LEU A 340 11.32 2.75 17.25
CA LEU A 340 12.13 2.55 18.44
C LEU A 340 13.61 2.36 18.10
N ASN A 341 14.01 2.44 16.83
CA ASN A 341 15.39 2.40 16.35
C ASN A 341 16.23 1.20 16.84
N VAL A 342 15.59 0.11 17.28
CA VAL A 342 16.28 -1.12 17.73
C VAL A 342 16.10 -2.19 16.67
N ASP A 343 17.16 -2.55 15.95
CA ASP A 343 17.10 -3.61 14.94
C ASP A 343 17.17 -5.01 15.56
N LYS A 344 16.02 -5.70 15.64
CA LYS A 344 15.94 -7.08 16.18
C LYS A 344 16.70 -8.13 15.37
N ILE A 345 17.12 -7.82 14.14
CA ILE A 345 17.83 -8.76 13.28
C ILE A 345 19.32 -8.80 13.65
N LYS A 346 19.95 -7.63 13.81
CA LYS A 346 21.38 -7.52 14.08
C LYS A 346 21.73 -7.33 15.55
N TYR A 347 20.82 -6.74 16.34
CA TYR A 347 21.06 -6.35 17.74
C TYR A 347 20.03 -6.99 18.67
N LEU A 348 20.00 -8.32 18.68
CA LEU A 348 19.02 -9.10 19.43
C LEU A 348 19.09 -8.84 20.96
N ASP A 349 20.29 -8.63 21.51
CA ASP A 349 20.45 -8.30 22.94
C ASP A 349 19.84 -6.94 23.29
N GLU A 350 19.98 -5.93 22.41
CA GLU A 350 19.35 -4.62 22.57
C GLU A 350 17.82 -4.74 22.48
N TYR A 351 17.32 -5.54 21.53
CA TYR A 351 15.90 -5.84 21.40
C TYR A 351 15.31 -6.45 22.66
N TYR A 352 15.94 -7.47 23.24
CA TYR A 352 15.47 -8.03 24.51
C TYR A 352 15.61 -7.06 25.68
N ALA A 353 16.67 -6.25 25.73
CA ALA A 353 16.81 -5.21 26.74
C ALA A 353 15.67 -4.18 26.67
N MET A 354 15.29 -3.72 25.47
CA MET A 354 14.15 -2.84 25.25
C MET A 354 12.86 -3.44 25.82
N LEU A 355 12.52 -4.68 25.44
CA LEU A 355 11.30 -5.34 25.92
C LEU A 355 11.29 -5.50 27.45
N ASN A 356 12.42 -5.90 28.02
CA ASN A 356 12.56 -6.08 29.47
C ASN A 356 12.42 -4.76 30.24
N ILE A 357 13.06 -3.67 29.77
CA ILE A 357 12.98 -2.36 30.41
C ILE A 357 11.55 -1.81 30.37
N LEU A 358 10.87 -1.98 29.23
CA LEU A 358 9.51 -1.47 29.06
C LEU A 358 8.43 -2.34 29.73
N ASN A 359 8.77 -3.54 30.20
CA ASN A 359 7.80 -4.60 30.57
C ASN A 359 6.76 -4.78 29.46
N ALA A 360 7.25 -5.10 28.26
CA ALA A 360 6.45 -5.17 27.06
C ALA A 360 6.79 -6.39 26.21
N GLN A 361 5.87 -6.74 25.32
CA GLN A 361 6.05 -7.77 24.31
C GLN A 361 5.68 -7.21 22.92
N GLU A 362 6.44 -7.60 21.90
CA GLU A 362 6.11 -7.27 20.50
C GLU A 362 4.87 -8.04 20.05
N VAL A 363 3.94 -7.34 19.38
CA VAL A 363 2.81 -7.98 18.72
C VAL A 363 3.35 -8.91 17.62
N PRO A 364 2.98 -10.21 17.60
CA PRO A 364 3.54 -11.16 16.64
C PRO A 364 3.29 -10.74 15.18
N ARG A 365 4.35 -10.68 14.37
CA ARG A 365 4.23 -10.39 12.94
C ARG A 365 3.77 -11.63 12.19
N VAL A 366 2.61 -11.54 11.52
CA VAL A 366 2.02 -12.65 10.75
C VAL A 366 1.96 -12.28 9.28
N GLU A 367 2.54 -13.10 8.42
CA GLU A 367 2.48 -12.90 6.96
C GLU A 367 3.03 -11.53 6.48
N GLY A 368 3.08 -11.33 5.16
CA GLY A 368 3.53 -10.06 4.58
C GLY A 368 5.04 -9.86 4.61
N TYR A 369 5.45 -8.61 4.42
CA TYR A 369 6.86 -8.24 4.31
C TYR A 369 7.55 -8.19 5.68
N GLU A 370 8.82 -8.59 5.76
CA GLU A 370 9.49 -8.82 7.05
C GLU A 370 10.08 -7.56 7.69
N TYR A 371 10.51 -6.59 6.86
CA TYR A 371 11.38 -5.49 7.26
C TYR A 371 10.65 -4.15 7.26
N THR A 372 10.82 -3.33 8.28
CA THR A 372 10.27 -1.95 8.28
C THR A 372 11.18 -0.95 7.59
N PHE A 373 12.45 -1.31 7.36
CA PHE A 373 13.41 -0.49 6.62
C PHE A 373 14.25 -1.38 5.70
N ASN A 374 14.29 -1.12 4.39
CA ASN A 374 15.11 -1.88 3.45
C ASN A 374 15.34 -1.16 2.12
N GLY A 375 16.57 -0.69 1.88
CA GLY A 375 16.96 0.00 0.65
C GLY A 375 17.07 -0.87 -0.61
N ALA A 376 16.93 -2.21 -0.49
CA ALA A 376 16.80 -3.07 -1.67
C ALA A 376 15.40 -2.99 -2.30
N VAL A 377 14.41 -2.53 -1.53
CA VAL A 377 12.99 -2.48 -1.94
C VAL A 377 12.46 -1.04 -1.93
N ASN A 378 12.91 -0.22 -0.97
CA ASN A 378 12.48 1.16 -0.79
C ASN A 378 13.40 2.13 -1.53
N ASN A 379 12.85 2.94 -2.44
CA ASN A 379 13.63 3.85 -3.29
C ASN A 379 14.12 5.14 -2.60
N TRP A 380 13.75 5.38 -1.33
CA TRP A 380 14.14 6.55 -0.55
C TRP A 380 15.34 6.31 0.36
N THR A 381 15.74 5.05 0.56
CA THR A 381 16.87 4.68 1.42
C THR A 381 17.86 3.76 0.71
N SER A 382 19.14 3.87 1.05
CA SER A 382 20.19 2.91 0.67
C SER A 382 20.59 2.00 1.83
N GLY A 383 19.87 2.06 2.95
CA GLY A 383 20.16 1.30 4.15
C GLY A 383 19.88 -0.19 3.98
N THR A 384 20.57 -1.00 4.77
CA THR A 384 20.34 -2.44 4.81
C THR A 384 19.01 -2.79 5.47
N LYS A 385 18.53 -4.02 5.27
CA LYS A 385 17.30 -4.52 5.90
C LYS A 385 17.38 -4.49 7.43
N GLU A 386 16.39 -3.85 8.06
CA GLU A 386 16.28 -3.64 9.51
C GLU A 386 14.80 -3.65 9.94
N ASN A 387 14.59 -3.91 11.23
CA ASN A 387 13.29 -3.82 11.88
C ASN A 387 13.36 -2.82 13.01
N LEU A 388 12.85 -1.61 12.78
CA LEU A 388 13.01 -0.46 13.68
C LEU A 388 11.68 -0.01 14.27
N ASP A 389 10.59 -0.29 13.58
CA ASP A 389 9.24 0.15 13.93
C ASP A 389 8.46 -0.99 14.59
N TYR A 390 7.74 -0.66 15.66
CA TYR A 390 7.09 -1.63 16.54
C TYR A 390 5.69 -1.21 16.97
N VAL A 391 4.85 -2.21 17.21
CA VAL A 391 3.70 -2.13 18.11
C VAL A 391 3.93 -3.15 19.22
N LEU A 392 3.99 -2.68 20.45
CA LEU A 392 4.19 -3.47 21.66
C LEU A 392 2.97 -3.34 22.57
N TYR A 393 2.71 -4.35 23.40
CA TYR A 393 1.77 -4.26 24.52
C TYR A 393 2.50 -4.47 25.84
N SER A 394 2.07 -3.78 26.90
CA SER A 394 2.64 -3.96 28.22
C SER A 394 2.22 -5.30 28.82
N THR A 395 3.16 -6.01 29.43
CA THR A 395 2.93 -7.26 30.18
C THR A 395 2.64 -7.01 31.66
N ALA A 396 2.72 -5.75 32.12
CA ALA A 396 2.34 -5.32 33.47
C ALA A 396 0.89 -4.82 33.57
N HIS A 397 0.15 -4.83 32.46
CA HIS A 397 -1.23 -4.35 32.36
C HIS A 397 -2.08 -5.40 31.62
N LEU A 398 -3.30 -5.04 31.19
CA LEU A 398 -4.19 -5.97 30.51
C LEU A 398 -3.55 -6.44 29.19
N ILE A 399 -3.24 -7.72 29.11
CA ILE A 399 -2.64 -8.35 27.93
C ILE A 399 -3.73 -8.74 26.91
N PRO A 400 -3.42 -8.71 25.60
CA PRO A 400 -4.38 -9.13 24.58
C PRO A 400 -4.62 -10.65 24.62
N ILE A 401 -5.86 -11.07 24.37
CA ILE A 401 -6.24 -12.48 24.13
C ILE A 401 -5.73 -12.92 22.76
N THR A 402 -5.86 -12.04 21.76
CA THR A 402 -5.33 -12.25 20.41
C THR A 402 -4.63 -10.99 19.94
N SER A 403 -3.50 -11.16 19.26
CA SER A 403 -2.83 -10.04 18.63
C SER A 403 -2.04 -10.48 17.41
N TYR A 404 -1.98 -9.61 16.40
CA TYR A 404 -1.13 -9.81 15.23
C TYR A 404 -0.72 -8.49 14.59
N SER A 405 0.40 -8.53 13.89
CA SER A 405 1.03 -7.38 13.25
C SER A 405 1.40 -7.70 11.81
N LYS A 406 1.40 -6.70 10.95
CA LYS A 406 1.82 -6.79 9.54
C LYS A 406 2.65 -5.56 9.19
N VAL A 407 3.74 -5.74 8.44
CA VAL A 407 4.40 -4.61 7.78
C VAL A 407 3.60 -4.27 6.54
N LEU A 408 3.25 -3.00 6.41
CA LEU A 408 2.52 -2.45 5.29
C LEU A 408 3.44 -1.60 4.45
N ILE A 409 3.24 -1.64 3.14
CA ILE A 409 4.06 -0.95 2.16
C ILE A 409 3.17 0.05 1.40
N PRO A 410 2.84 1.20 2.02
CA PRO A 410 2.09 2.23 1.34
C PRO A 410 2.87 2.69 0.10
N ARG A 411 2.29 2.39 -1.07
CA ARG A 411 2.81 2.85 -2.36
C ARG A 411 1.74 3.60 -3.13
N SER A 412 2.19 4.54 -3.96
CA SER A 412 1.34 5.27 -4.88
C SER A 412 1.91 5.25 -6.30
N ILE A 413 1.02 5.20 -7.27
CA ILE A 413 1.30 5.38 -8.70
C ILE A 413 0.94 6.81 -9.16
N HIS A 414 0.72 7.74 -8.23
CA HIS A 414 0.51 9.14 -8.55
C HIS A 414 1.77 9.76 -9.19
N ALA A 415 1.57 10.76 -10.04
CA ALA A 415 2.64 11.39 -10.82
C ALA A 415 3.80 11.90 -9.97
N ASP A 416 3.50 12.40 -8.77
CA ASP A 416 4.51 12.99 -7.87
C ASP A 416 5.55 12.00 -7.33
N VAL A 417 5.19 10.71 -7.27
CA VAL A 417 6.05 9.64 -6.76
C VAL A 417 6.27 8.52 -7.78
N PHE A 418 5.81 8.69 -9.02
CA PHE A 418 6.01 7.67 -10.05
C PHE A 418 7.49 7.40 -10.27
N THR A 419 7.89 6.12 -10.42
CA THR A 419 9.28 5.60 -10.39
C THR A 419 9.93 5.47 -9.00
N LYS A 420 9.35 6.09 -7.96
CA LYS A 420 9.77 5.92 -6.56
C LYS A 420 8.80 5.02 -5.80
N TYR A 421 7.51 5.24 -6.00
CA TYR A 421 6.34 4.53 -5.47
C TYR A 421 6.18 4.55 -3.95
N ASP A 422 7.24 4.36 -3.18
CA ASP A 422 7.23 4.39 -1.71
C ASP A 422 6.89 5.80 -1.19
N LEU A 423 6.23 5.87 -0.04
CA LEU A 423 5.76 7.12 0.55
C LEU A 423 6.58 7.61 1.75
N SER A 424 7.50 6.79 2.26
CA SER A 424 8.50 7.12 3.26
C SER A 424 9.72 6.23 3.04
N ASP A 425 10.86 6.51 3.66
CA ASP A 425 12.01 5.60 3.68
C ASP A 425 11.83 4.42 4.66
N HIS A 426 10.87 4.55 5.58
CA HIS A 426 10.31 3.46 6.37
C HIS A 426 9.02 2.90 5.75
N PHE A 427 8.73 1.65 6.07
CA PHE A 427 7.44 1.01 5.88
C PHE A 427 6.62 1.08 7.19
N ALA A 428 5.30 1.08 7.08
CA ALA A 428 4.43 1.19 8.24
C ALA A 428 4.26 -0.19 8.92
N ILE A 429 3.99 -0.19 10.22
CA ILE A 429 3.67 -1.41 10.98
C ILE A 429 2.29 -1.27 11.62
N THR A 430 1.44 -2.28 11.43
CA THR A 430 0.12 -2.35 12.09
C THR A 430 0.15 -3.27 13.30
N GLY A 431 -0.73 -3.04 14.28
CA GLY A 431 -1.08 -4.00 15.32
C GLY A 431 -2.60 -4.09 15.46
N ASN A 432 -3.13 -5.31 15.39
CA ASN A 432 -4.50 -5.62 15.77
C ASN A 432 -4.45 -6.38 17.09
N LEU A 433 -5.13 -5.88 18.12
CA LEU A 433 -5.09 -6.43 19.48
C LEU A 433 -6.50 -6.53 20.05
N THR A 434 -6.93 -7.72 20.49
CA THR A 434 -8.23 -7.92 21.16
C THR A 434 -8.01 -8.25 22.62
N PHE A 435 -8.74 -7.58 23.51
CA PHE A 435 -8.58 -7.69 24.96
C PHE A 435 -9.83 -8.27 25.63
N ASP A 436 -9.66 -8.78 26.85
CA ASP A 436 -10.77 -9.23 27.71
C ASP A 436 -11.48 -8.03 28.35
N MET A 437 -12.18 -7.27 27.50
CA MET A 437 -13.00 -6.12 27.85
C MET A 437 -14.38 -6.28 27.21
N PRO A 438 -15.41 -5.55 27.68
CA PRO A 438 -16.72 -5.55 27.03
C PRO A 438 -16.59 -5.34 25.53
N GLU A 439 -17.12 -6.28 24.74
CA GLU A 439 -17.07 -6.23 23.28
C GLU A 439 -17.73 -4.97 22.72
N GLY A 440 -18.74 -4.44 23.42
CA GLY A 440 -19.51 -3.28 22.97
C GLY A 440 -20.17 -3.53 21.62
N ASP A 441 -20.46 -2.45 20.90
CA ASP A 441 -21.01 -2.53 19.55
C ASP A 441 -19.88 -2.34 18.53
N LYS A 442 -20.08 -2.75 17.28
CA LYS A 442 -19.17 -2.28 16.22
C LYS A 442 -19.35 -0.78 16.04
N ASP A 443 -18.26 -0.07 15.80
CA ASP A 443 -18.30 1.33 15.34
C ASP A 443 -19.21 1.46 14.10
N THR A 444 -20.42 2.00 14.32
CA THR A 444 -21.50 2.12 13.33
C THR A 444 -21.29 3.32 12.41
N THR A 445 -20.13 3.43 11.77
CA THR A 445 -20.14 4.15 10.49
C THR A 445 -21.21 3.51 9.63
N GLU A 446 -22.14 4.33 9.16
CA GLU A 446 -23.34 3.91 8.43
C GLU A 446 -22.97 2.82 7.41
N PHE A 447 -23.52 1.63 7.60
CA PHE A 447 -23.32 0.52 6.67
C PHE A 447 -23.78 1.00 5.28
N ASN A 448 -22.81 1.21 4.39
CA ASN A 448 -23.13 1.53 3.00
C ASN A 448 -23.54 0.23 2.31
N GLY A 449 -24.80 -0.15 2.48
CA GLY A 449 -25.39 -1.32 1.86
C GLY A 449 -25.68 -1.17 0.37
N VAL A 450 -25.20 -0.11 -0.30
CA VAL A 450 -25.49 0.16 -1.71
C VAL A 450 -24.27 -0.12 -2.58
N ILE A 451 -24.40 -1.07 -3.48
CA ILE A 451 -23.45 -1.36 -4.56
C ILE A 451 -24.11 -1.03 -5.89
N ASN A 452 -23.42 -0.24 -6.72
CA ASN A 452 -23.80 -0.05 -8.12
C ASN A 452 -22.81 -0.83 -8.99
N ALA A 453 -23.34 -1.72 -9.82
CA ALA A 453 -22.55 -2.62 -10.66
C ALA A 453 -23.29 -2.92 -11.98
N SER A 454 -22.77 -3.85 -12.77
CA SER A 454 -23.34 -4.22 -14.05
C SER A 454 -23.13 -5.70 -14.38
N TRP A 455 -24.11 -6.33 -15.02
CA TRP A 455 -23.88 -7.58 -15.73
C TRP A 455 -23.26 -7.29 -17.10
N LEU A 456 -22.19 -7.99 -17.43
CA LEU A 456 -21.61 -7.97 -18.79
C LEU A 456 -22.23 -9.06 -19.67
N ASN A 457 -22.48 -10.25 -19.11
CA ASN A 457 -23.07 -11.40 -19.79
C ASN A 457 -23.73 -12.34 -18.77
N SER A 458 -24.79 -11.89 -18.07
CA SER A 458 -25.32 -12.64 -16.93
C SER A 458 -25.58 -14.12 -17.26
N GLY A 459 -25.25 -15.00 -16.31
CA GLY A 459 -25.53 -16.44 -16.40
C GLY A 459 -27.02 -16.79 -16.29
N GLY A 460 -27.90 -15.80 -16.20
CA GLY A 460 -29.32 -16.01 -15.90
C GLY A 460 -29.50 -16.69 -14.55
N ARG A 461 -30.55 -17.50 -14.42
CA ARG A 461 -30.85 -18.32 -13.23
C ARG A 461 -29.88 -19.47 -12.94
N SER A 462 -28.69 -19.48 -13.55
CA SER A 462 -27.65 -20.42 -13.17
C SER A 462 -26.91 -19.89 -11.93
N ARG A 463 -27.29 -20.37 -10.74
CA ARG A 463 -26.65 -19.99 -9.46
C ARG A 463 -25.13 -20.16 -9.48
N SER A 464 -24.66 -21.23 -10.11
CA SER A 464 -23.23 -21.56 -10.22
C SER A 464 -22.53 -20.84 -11.37
N SER A 465 -23.23 -20.03 -12.16
CA SER A 465 -22.57 -19.25 -13.21
C SER A 465 -21.61 -18.25 -12.58
N VAL A 466 -20.37 -18.25 -13.07
CA VAL A 466 -19.36 -17.24 -12.72
C VAL A 466 -19.71 -15.86 -13.28
N ASP A 467 -20.57 -15.80 -14.30
CA ASP A 467 -21.00 -14.54 -14.91
C ASP A 467 -22.04 -13.76 -14.08
N ASN A 468 -22.50 -14.33 -12.95
CA ASN A 468 -23.38 -13.65 -12.01
C ASN A 468 -22.54 -13.10 -10.83
N PRO A 469 -22.44 -11.77 -10.66
CA PRO A 469 -21.71 -11.18 -9.55
C PRO A 469 -22.17 -11.71 -8.19
N ARG A 470 -21.21 -12.06 -7.34
CA ARG A 470 -21.47 -12.55 -5.99
C ARG A 470 -20.92 -11.59 -4.96
N TYR A 471 -21.61 -11.43 -3.84
CA TYR A 471 -21.22 -10.55 -2.74
C TYR A 471 -21.31 -11.31 -1.43
N ILE A 472 -20.38 -11.05 -0.52
CA ILE A 472 -20.44 -11.53 0.86
C ILE A 472 -20.99 -10.40 1.73
N LEU A 473 -22.15 -10.66 2.32
CA LEU A 473 -22.72 -9.85 3.39
C LEU A 473 -22.33 -10.46 4.73
N THR A 474 -21.67 -9.68 5.56
CA THR A 474 -21.48 -9.99 6.98
C THR A 474 -22.56 -9.27 7.77
N ALA A 475 -23.32 -10.00 8.58
CA ALA A 475 -24.39 -9.42 9.41
C ALA A 475 -24.41 -10.00 10.82
N GLU A 476 -25.10 -9.34 11.72
CA GLU A 476 -25.33 -9.79 13.10
C GLU A 476 -26.46 -10.81 13.14
N LYS A 477 -26.32 -11.83 13.99
CA LYS A 477 -27.43 -12.76 14.29
C LYS A 477 -28.59 -12.00 14.92
N GLY A 478 -29.83 -12.38 14.58
CA GLY A 478 -31.05 -11.69 14.99
C GLY A 478 -31.41 -10.40 14.23
N ALA A 479 -30.61 -9.96 13.26
CA ALA A 479 -30.97 -8.83 12.38
C ALA A 479 -32.02 -9.22 11.32
N VAL A 480 -32.96 -8.31 11.05
CA VAL A 480 -33.87 -8.42 9.89
C VAL A 480 -33.24 -7.66 8.72
N ILE A 481 -32.98 -8.36 7.61
CA ILE A 481 -32.24 -7.83 6.46
C ILE A 481 -33.12 -7.91 5.21
N SER A 482 -33.31 -6.78 4.52
CA SER A 482 -33.84 -6.71 3.16
C SER A 482 -32.70 -6.52 2.18
N ILE A 483 -32.68 -7.34 1.13
CA ILE A 483 -31.73 -7.27 0.02
C ILE A 483 -32.53 -7.02 -1.24
N ASP A 484 -32.27 -5.89 -1.90
CA ASP A 484 -32.94 -5.38 -3.09
C ASP A 484 -31.96 -5.35 -4.26
N LEU A 485 -32.32 -6.01 -5.36
CA LEU A 485 -31.59 -5.94 -6.61
C LEU A 485 -32.42 -5.13 -7.61
N ILE A 486 -31.98 -3.90 -7.88
CA ILE A 486 -32.73 -2.92 -8.65
C ILE A 486 -32.11 -2.74 -10.03
N SER A 487 -32.92 -2.89 -11.07
CA SER A 487 -32.43 -2.92 -12.45
C SER A 487 -33.56 -2.66 -13.45
N ASP A 488 -33.22 -2.16 -14.65
CA ASP A 488 -34.15 -2.12 -15.80
C ASP A 488 -34.26 -3.48 -16.51
N ILE A 489 -33.35 -4.41 -16.19
CA ILE A 489 -33.33 -5.81 -16.63
C ILE A 489 -33.94 -6.68 -15.54
N ASP A 490 -34.81 -7.60 -15.96
CA ASP A 490 -35.47 -8.59 -15.11
C ASP A 490 -34.46 -9.37 -14.25
N SER A 491 -34.47 -9.10 -12.95
CA SER A 491 -33.43 -9.54 -12.03
C SER A 491 -33.83 -10.78 -11.24
N TYR A 492 -32.83 -11.53 -10.76
CA TYR A 492 -33.00 -12.74 -9.98
C TYR A 492 -31.96 -12.76 -8.86
N LEU A 493 -32.36 -13.08 -7.63
CA LEU A 493 -31.49 -13.01 -6.46
C LEU A 493 -31.38 -14.37 -5.77
N TYR A 494 -30.15 -14.81 -5.50
CA TYR A 494 -29.89 -15.96 -4.62
C TYR A 494 -29.15 -15.52 -3.36
N ILE A 495 -29.62 -15.98 -2.22
CA ILE A 495 -28.98 -15.80 -0.92
C ILE A 495 -28.65 -17.19 -0.38
N GLU A 496 -27.39 -17.42 -0.03
CA GLU A 496 -26.92 -18.65 0.62
C GLU A 496 -26.35 -18.32 2.00
N ALA A 497 -26.96 -18.88 3.05
CA ALA A 497 -26.42 -18.84 4.40
C ALA A 497 -25.25 -19.81 4.50
N MET A 498 -24.03 -19.30 4.68
CA MET A 498 -22.81 -20.11 4.55
C MET A 498 -22.65 -21.17 5.65
N ALA A 499 -23.27 -20.97 6.82
CA ALA A 499 -23.19 -21.89 7.96
C ALA A 499 -24.10 -23.12 7.80
N THR A 500 -25.30 -22.93 7.24
CA THR A 500 -26.32 -23.98 7.11
C THR A 500 -26.45 -24.52 5.69
N ASN A 501 -25.85 -23.85 4.72
CA ASN A 501 -26.09 -24.02 3.27
C ASN A 501 -27.58 -23.84 2.90
N GLU A 502 -28.35 -23.14 3.73
CA GLU A 502 -29.73 -22.79 3.40
C GLU A 502 -29.73 -21.76 2.27
N ILE A 503 -30.64 -21.95 1.31
CA ILE A 503 -30.74 -21.13 0.11
C ILE A 503 -32.11 -20.48 0.08
N ILE A 504 -32.13 -19.16 -0.04
CA ILE A 504 -33.32 -18.38 -0.30
C ILE A 504 -33.15 -17.76 -1.68
N GLU A 505 -34.14 -17.92 -2.55
CA GLU A 505 -34.13 -17.34 -3.89
C GLU A 505 -35.42 -16.57 -4.14
N ASN A 506 -35.32 -15.48 -4.90
CA ASN A 506 -36.49 -14.70 -5.31
C ASN A 506 -36.24 -13.96 -6.62
N ASP A 507 -37.26 -13.92 -7.49
CA ASP A 507 -37.30 -13.20 -8.75
C ASP A 507 -38.33 -12.06 -8.80
N ASP A 508 -39.27 -11.97 -7.85
CA ASP A 508 -40.39 -11.02 -7.94
C ASP A 508 -40.79 -10.31 -6.63
N GLY A 509 -39.92 -10.35 -5.61
CA GLY A 509 -40.17 -9.64 -4.33
C GLY A 509 -40.21 -8.10 -4.40
N GLY A 510 -39.89 -7.49 -5.55
CA GLY A 510 -39.85 -6.03 -5.78
C GLY A 510 -40.92 -5.53 -6.78
N GLN A 511 -40.98 -4.22 -7.03
CA GLN A 511 -41.83 -3.69 -8.12
C GLN A 511 -41.09 -3.76 -9.46
N GLY A 512 -41.73 -4.35 -10.49
CA GLY A 512 -41.21 -4.37 -11.86
C GLY A 512 -40.13 -5.44 -12.07
N HIS A 513 -38.97 -5.05 -12.60
CA HIS A 513 -37.83 -5.92 -12.92
C HIS A 513 -36.90 -6.21 -11.73
N ASN A 514 -37.32 -5.87 -10.51
CA ASN A 514 -36.49 -5.89 -9.31
C ASN A 514 -36.75 -7.16 -8.48
N ALA A 515 -35.69 -7.77 -7.96
CA ALA A 515 -35.77 -8.87 -7.00
C ALA A 515 -35.55 -8.37 -5.57
N ARG A 516 -36.28 -8.94 -4.60
CA ARG A 516 -36.08 -8.65 -3.17
C ARG A 516 -36.13 -9.92 -2.33
N VAL A 517 -35.18 -10.08 -1.42
CA VAL A 517 -35.23 -11.13 -0.39
C VAL A 517 -35.21 -10.48 0.98
N SER A 518 -36.05 -10.96 1.89
CA SER A 518 -36.01 -10.59 3.31
C SER A 518 -35.56 -11.80 4.13
N ILE A 519 -34.52 -11.63 4.93
CA ILE A 519 -33.94 -12.64 5.79
C ILE A 519 -34.25 -12.26 7.24
N ASP A 520 -34.79 -13.22 7.98
CA ASP A 520 -34.87 -13.16 9.43
C ASP A 520 -33.69 -13.97 9.98
N ASN A 521 -32.64 -13.29 10.44
CA ASN A 521 -31.43 -13.99 10.87
C ASN A 521 -31.72 -14.84 12.12
N GLU A 522 -31.05 -15.99 12.23
CA GLU A 522 -31.16 -16.88 13.39
C GLU A 522 -31.02 -16.09 14.71
N SER A 523 -31.95 -16.33 15.65
CA SER A 523 -31.89 -15.75 16.99
C SER A 523 -30.61 -16.19 17.72
N GLY A 524 -29.84 -15.25 18.24
CA GLY A 524 -28.62 -15.52 19.01
C GLY A 524 -27.62 -14.38 18.92
N GLU A 525 -26.48 -14.51 19.60
CA GLU A 525 -25.37 -13.56 19.57
C GLU A 525 -24.31 -14.01 18.55
N GLY A 526 -23.59 -13.06 17.93
CA GLY A 526 -22.50 -13.32 16.99
C GLY A 526 -22.79 -12.96 15.54
N LEU A 527 -21.94 -13.42 14.62
CA LEU A 527 -21.98 -13.09 13.20
C LEU A 527 -22.59 -14.20 12.34
N THR A 528 -23.19 -13.81 11.22
CA THR A 528 -23.62 -14.68 10.13
C THR A 528 -23.13 -14.13 8.79
N TYR A 529 -22.93 -15.03 7.83
CA TYR A 529 -22.40 -14.71 6.51
C TYR A 529 -23.36 -15.20 5.44
N TYR A 530 -23.73 -14.28 4.56
CA TYR A 530 -24.58 -14.56 3.41
C TYR A 530 -23.82 -14.33 2.13
N LYS A 531 -23.90 -15.30 1.23
CA LYS A 531 -23.49 -15.14 -0.15
C LYS A 531 -24.68 -14.70 -0.99
N ILE A 532 -24.59 -13.52 -1.56
CA ILE A 532 -25.60 -12.88 -2.41
C ILE A 532 -25.15 -13.03 -3.86
N THR A 533 -25.92 -13.71 -4.69
CA THR A 533 -25.68 -13.79 -6.15
C THR A 533 -26.68 -12.90 -6.87
N ALA A 534 -26.19 -11.83 -7.49
CA ALA A 534 -26.97 -10.95 -8.34
C ALA A 534 -27.02 -11.51 -9.76
N ALA A 535 -28.18 -12.00 -10.17
CA ALA A 535 -28.40 -12.60 -11.48
C ALA A 535 -29.50 -11.86 -12.24
N THR A 536 -29.65 -12.20 -13.51
CA THR A 536 -30.83 -11.83 -14.30
C THR A 536 -31.72 -13.06 -14.51
N TYR A 537 -32.98 -12.86 -14.88
CA TYR A 537 -33.91 -13.96 -15.12
C TYR A 537 -33.49 -14.82 -16.35
N ALA A 538 -33.06 -14.15 -17.42
CA ALA A 538 -32.58 -14.76 -18.65
C ALA A 538 -31.06 -14.67 -18.76
N ASN A 539 -30.44 -15.59 -19.50
CA ASN A 539 -29.00 -15.59 -19.74
C ASN A 539 -28.59 -14.56 -20.81
N GLY A 540 -27.32 -14.18 -20.80
CA GLY A 540 -26.70 -13.31 -21.81
C GLY A 540 -27.12 -11.84 -21.73
N GLN A 541 -27.69 -11.42 -20.60
CA GLN A 541 -28.15 -10.04 -20.42
C GLN A 541 -27.01 -9.14 -19.94
N THR A 542 -26.99 -7.90 -20.46
CA THR A 542 -25.99 -6.87 -20.16
C THR A 542 -26.69 -5.61 -19.70
N GLY A 543 -26.36 -5.09 -18.52
CA GLY A 543 -26.90 -3.83 -18.01
C GLY A 543 -26.54 -3.55 -16.57
N ASN A 544 -26.89 -2.37 -16.10
CA ASN A 544 -26.54 -1.88 -14.76
C ASN A 544 -27.57 -2.31 -13.72
N PHE A 545 -27.11 -2.50 -12.48
CA PHE A 545 -27.97 -2.72 -11.33
C PHE A 545 -27.47 -2.00 -10.09
N SER A 546 -28.37 -1.80 -9.14
CA SER A 546 -28.10 -1.34 -7.79
C SER A 546 -28.51 -2.42 -6.80
N LEU A 547 -27.54 -3.00 -6.10
CA LEU A 547 -27.78 -3.93 -4.99
C LEU A 547 -27.83 -3.11 -3.70
N LYS A 548 -28.97 -3.15 -3.00
CA LYS A 548 -29.18 -2.44 -1.74
C LYS A 548 -29.45 -3.43 -0.61
N VAL A 549 -28.74 -3.30 0.49
CA VAL A 549 -28.90 -4.10 1.69
C VAL A 549 -29.30 -3.17 2.83
N SER A 550 -30.39 -3.48 3.54
CA SER A 550 -30.96 -2.58 4.55
C SER A 550 -30.13 -2.45 5.82
N SER A 551 -29.33 -3.47 6.14
CA SER A 551 -28.57 -3.60 7.38
C SER A 551 -27.48 -4.64 7.23
N GLY A 552 -26.34 -4.42 7.88
CA GLY A 552 -25.16 -5.27 7.76
C GLY A 552 -23.94 -4.63 8.39
N ILE A 553 -22.84 -5.38 8.45
CA ILE A 553 -21.53 -4.91 8.92
C ILE A 553 -20.63 -4.58 7.72
N SER A 554 -20.63 -5.45 6.72
CA SER A 554 -19.89 -5.26 5.48
C SER A 554 -20.61 -5.94 4.32
N LEU A 555 -20.50 -5.35 3.14
CA LEU A 555 -21.00 -5.89 1.89
C LEU A 555 -19.88 -5.77 0.87
N VAL A 556 -19.24 -6.88 0.56
CA VAL A 556 -18.04 -6.91 -0.29
C VAL A 556 -18.28 -7.85 -1.47
N LEU A 557 -17.66 -7.56 -2.61
CA LEU A 557 -17.67 -8.49 -3.74
C LEU A 557 -16.96 -9.79 -3.33
N GLN A 558 -17.56 -10.94 -3.63
CA GLN A 558 -16.94 -12.24 -3.46
C GLN A 558 -16.04 -12.49 -4.68
N THR A 559 -14.72 -12.48 -4.46
CA THR A 559 -13.74 -12.97 -5.42
C THR A 559 -13.69 -14.49 -5.29
N ASP A 560 -13.88 -15.21 -6.40
CA ASP A 560 -13.83 -16.68 -6.46
C ASP A 560 -12.40 -17.23 -6.24
#